data_AF-A0A2N3TEJ4-F1
#
_entry.id   AF-A0A2N3TEJ4-F1
#
_cell.length_a   1.000
_cell.length_b   1.000
_cell.length_c   1.000
_cell.angle_alpha   90.00
_cell.angle_beta   90.00
_cell.angle_gamma   90.00
#
_symmetry.space_group_name_H-M   'P 1'
#
loop_
_entity.id
_entity.type
_entity.pdbx_description
1 polymer ?
#
loop_
_entity_poly.entity_id
_entity_poly.type
_entity_poly.pdbx_seq_one_letter_code
_entity_poly.pdbx_strand_id
1 'polypeptide(L)'
;MDINQTLSNLIKNDKTWIIIISLIIITLGCSNILVSPAIDFLSDINGDMMLGLGLAMELKSITTGIDNSGILLVGGLATELSDIFTRAINYLTFANIVIAVQIILINMSKSLLLKLLPAFFLIGIFFEKFKKVALKLLIIAFLINPGLSLYVNGIHYVSDIMELDLGSSLHEHLSSIKNKYEAKRKHIKSKQEARKERQLEKAKEKGHKRIGIFKKVEDAVVDKVEDVSVDVGEGFSEAFEILKEGKKELMKLIINMISNLIVLFLILPLLYFYLMSFLLKKFFHFSGLTKIKEAQEENLKKLSNDLTNNS
;
A
#
# COMPACT_ATOMS: atom_id res chain seq x y z
N MET A 1 -11.40 47.80 -24.15
CA MET A 1 -12.26 46.61 -24.29
C MET A 1 -12.26 45.93 -22.95
N ASP A 2 -13.34 46.09 -22.18
CA ASP A 2 -13.35 45.82 -20.74
C ASP A 2 -13.29 44.32 -20.44
N ILE A 3 -12.31 43.93 -19.62
CA ILE A 3 -12.14 42.56 -19.08
C ILE A 3 -13.44 42.08 -18.41
N ASN A 4 -14.22 43.01 -17.85
CA ASN A 4 -15.54 42.75 -17.25
C ASN A 4 -16.62 42.36 -18.28
N GLN A 5 -16.57 42.87 -19.52
CA GLN A 5 -17.49 42.42 -20.58
C GLN A 5 -17.10 41.05 -21.13
N THR A 6 -15.80 40.74 -21.17
CA THR A 6 -15.30 39.41 -21.59
C THR A 6 -15.66 38.33 -20.57
N LEU A 7 -15.53 38.64 -19.27
CA LEU A 7 -15.98 37.77 -18.17
C LEU A 7 -17.51 37.64 -18.11
N SER A 8 -18.26 38.72 -18.34
CA SER A 8 -19.72 38.70 -18.36
C SER A 8 -20.30 37.85 -19.51
N ASN A 9 -19.69 37.89 -20.69
CA ASN A 9 -20.04 37.00 -21.81
C ASN A 9 -19.61 35.54 -21.57
N LEU A 10 -18.56 35.30 -20.77
CA LEU A 10 -18.15 33.95 -20.35
C LEU A 10 -19.23 33.30 -19.46
N ILE A 11 -19.87 34.08 -18.58
CA ILE A 11 -20.85 33.62 -17.59
C ILE A 11 -22.23 33.30 -18.23
N LYS A 12 -22.66 34.03 -19.28
CA LYS A 12 -23.86 33.62 -20.07
C LYS A 12 -23.64 32.34 -20.90
N ASN A 13 -22.37 32.00 -21.16
CA ASN A 13 -21.94 30.76 -21.83
C ASN A 13 -21.72 29.58 -20.86
N ASP A 14 -22.04 29.71 -19.57
CA ASP A 14 -21.82 28.68 -18.54
C ASP A 14 -22.39 27.30 -18.91
N LYS A 15 -23.59 27.25 -19.50
CA LYS A 15 -24.21 25.97 -19.91
C LYS A 15 -23.40 25.27 -21.00
N THR A 16 -22.92 26.04 -21.99
CA THR A 16 -22.15 25.52 -23.12
C THR A 16 -20.79 25.01 -22.65
N TRP A 17 -20.13 25.76 -21.76
CA TRP A 17 -18.86 25.34 -21.14
C TRP A 17 -19.00 24.08 -20.29
N ILE A 18 -20.06 23.99 -19.48
CA ILE A 18 -20.36 22.78 -18.69
C ILE A 18 -20.50 21.55 -19.59
N ILE A 19 -21.21 21.68 -20.71
CA ILE A 19 -21.39 20.58 -21.67
C ILE A 19 -20.05 20.20 -22.31
N ILE A 20 -19.28 21.18 -22.80
CA ILE A 20 -17.97 20.94 -23.44
C ILE A 20 -17.01 20.22 -22.49
N ILE A 21 -16.84 20.75 -21.27
CA ILE A 21 -15.95 20.17 -20.25
C ILE A 21 -16.42 18.76 -19.88
N SER A 22 -17.73 18.56 -19.69
CA SER A 22 -18.30 17.24 -19.39
C SER A 22 -18.02 16.26 -20.52
N LEU A 23 -18.15 16.68 -21.78
CA LEU A 23 -17.88 15.84 -22.94
C LEU A 23 -16.42 15.40 -22.98
N ILE A 24 -15.48 16.33 -22.76
CA ILE A 24 -14.04 16.02 -22.69
C ILE A 24 -13.75 15.00 -21.59
N ILE A 25 -14.29 15.20 -20.39
CA ILE A 25 -14.09 14.29 -19.25
C ILE A 25 -14.69 12.90 -19.53
N ILE A 26 -15.86 12.84 -20.18
CA ILE A 26 -16.47 11.58 -20.60
C ILE A 26 -15.59 10.87 -21.63
N THR A 27 -15.10 11.58 -22.64
CA THR A 27 -14.20 10.98 -23.65
C THR A 27 -12.94 10.44 -22.99
N LEU A 28 -12.34 11.17 -22.06
CA LEU A 28 -11.19 10.71 -21.26
C LEU A 28 -11.52 9.44 -20.47
N GLY A 29 -12.64 9.41 -19.74
CA GLY A 29 -13.09 8.24 -18.97
C GLY A 29 -13.43 7.02 -19.85
N CYS A 30 -13.88 7.23 -21.09
CA CYS A 30 -14.16 6.16 -22.03
C CYS A 30 -12.89 5.60 -22.69
N SER A 31 -11.88 6.44 -22.93
CA SER A 31 -10.67 6.12 -23.70
C SER A 31 -9.72 5.13 -23.02
N ASN A 32 -9.93 4.79 -21.74
CA ASN A 32 -9.05 3.95 -20.91
C ASN A 32 -7.59 4.45 -20.78
N ILE A 33 -7.24 5.61 -21.35
CA ILE A 33 -5.86 6.09 -21.44
C ILE A 33 -5.25 6.37 -20.05
N LEU A 34 -6.10 6.73 -19.09
CA LEU A 34 -5.72 6.95 -17.68
C LEU A 34 -5.88 5.68 -16.83
N VAL A 35 -6.77 4.78 -17.23
CA VAL A 35 -7.14 3.61 -16.43
C VAL A 35 -6.04 2.57 -16.42
N SER A 36 -5.44 2.27 -17.57
CA SER A 36 -4.42 1.22 -17.67
C SER A 36 -3.14 1.58 -16.90
N PRO A 37 -2.52 2.77 -17.10
CA PRO A 37 -1.31 3.13 -16.36
C PRO A 37 -1.52 3.19 -14.84
N ALA A 38 -2.71 3.60 -14.39
CA ALA A 38 -3.06 3.59 -12.97
C ALA A 38 -3.15 2.18 -12.40
N ILE A 39 -3.72 1.22 -13.16
CA ILE A 39 -3.79 -0.18 -12.74
C ILE A 39 -2.40 -0.81 -12.73
N ASP A 40 -1.60 -0.57 -13.76
CA ASP A 40 -0.25 -1.13 -13.89
C ASP A 40 0.62 -0.66 -12.71
N PHE A 41 0.64 0.64 -12.44
CA PHE A 41 1.34 1.22 -11.29
C PHE A 41 0.93 0.59 -9.95
N LEU A 42 -0.38 0.50 -9.67
CA LEU A 42 -0.85 -0.12 -8.42
C LEU A 42 -0.54 -1.61 -8.36
N SER A 43 -0.57 -2.31 -9.49
CA SER A 43 -0.30 -3.75 -9.57
C SER A 43 1.17 -4.05 -9.31
N ASP A 44 2.08 -3.22 -9.81
CA ASP A 44 3.52 -3.33 -9.57
C ASP A 44 3.83 -3.15 -8.07
N ILE A 45 3.30 -2.08 -7.46
CA ILE A 45 3.45 -1.85 -6.01
C ILE A 45 2.87 -3.01 -5.20
N ASN A 46 1.67 -3.47 -5.55
CA ASN A 46 1.04 -4.60 -4.86
C ASN A 46 1.85 -5.89 -5.01
N GLY A 47 2.49 -6.10 -6.17
CA GLY A 47 3.40 -7.22 -6.43
C GLY A 47 4.62 -7.20 -5.49
N ASP A 48 5.32 -6.07 -5.43
CA ASP A 48 6.51 -5.90 -4.57
C ASP A 48 6.16 -6.10 -3.09
N MET A 49 5.04 -5.53 -2.65
CA MET A 49 4.56 -5.70 -1.28
C MET A 49 4.15 -7.14 -0.96
N MET A 50 3.52 -7.85 -1.89
CA MET A 50 3.19 -9.28 -1.70
C MET A 50 4.44 -10.14 -1.60
N LEU A 51 5.47 -9.87 -2.41
CA LEU A 51 6.76 -10.55 -2.30
C LEU A 51 7.46 -10.23 -0.99
N GLY A 52 7.48 -8.96 -0.58
CA GLY A 52 7.96 -8.54 0.74
C GLY A 52 7.22 -9.23 1.89
N LEU A 53 5.90 -9.37 1.79
CA LEU A 53 5.07 -10.07 2.78
C LEU A 53 5.46 -11.55 2.89
N GLY A 54 5.63 -12.22 1.75
CA GLY A 54 6.11 -13.61 1.69
C GLY A 54 7.44 -13.80 2.40
N LEU A 55 8.42 -12.93 2.10
CA LEU A 55 9.74 -12.97 2.74
C LEU A 55 9.68 -12.68 4.24
N ALA A 56 8.86 -11.71 4.67
CA ALA A 56 8.69 -11.40 6.09
C ALA A 56 8.06 -12.57 6.87
N MET A 57 7.09 -13.28 6.27
CA MET A 57 6.49 -14.48 6.86
C MET A 57 7.50 -15.63 7.01
N GLU A 58 8.33 -15.87 5.97
CA GLU A 58 9.39 -16.87 6.02
C GLU A 58 10.43 -16.54 7.10
N LEU A 59 10.90 -15.29 7.17
CA LEU A 59 11.87 -14.85 8.17
C LEU A 59 11.31 -14.92 9.59
N LYS A 60 10.04 -14.58 9.79
CA LYS A 60 9.35 -14.77 11.08
C LYS A 60 9.29 -16.24 11.48
N SER A 61 8.99 -17.14 10.54
CA SER A 61 8.95 -18.57 10.80
C SER A 61 10.31 -19.08 11.26
N ILE A 62 11.39 -18.62 10.62
CA ILE A 62 12.77 -18.92 11.01
C ILE A 62 13.06 -18.42 12.43
N THR A 63 12.74 -17.16 12.76
CA THR A 63 13.03 -16.60 14.09
C THR A 63 12.23 -17.28 15.19
N THR A 64 10.96 -17.59 14.95
CA THR A 64 10.10 -18.27 15.92
C THR A 64 10.56 -19.73 16.16
N GLY A 65 11.05 -20.40 15.11
CA GLY A 65 11.63 -21.73 15.23
C GLY A 65 12.91 -21.76 16.09
N ILE A 66 13.67 -20.67 16.09
CA ILE A 66 14.88 -20.52 16.91
C ILE A 66 14.51 -20.22 18.38
N ASP A 67 13.51 -19.37 18.62
CA ASP A 67 13.02 -19.08 19.98
C ASP A 67 12.55 -20.36 20.70
N ASN A 68 11.79 -21.19 19.98
CA ASN A 68 11.28 -22.47 20.49
C ASN A 68 12.36 -23.57 20.61
N SER A 69 13.57 -23.36 20.10
CA SER A 69 14.65 -24.36 20.16
C SER A 69 15.38 -24.41 21.51
N GLY A 70 15.09 -23.48 22.43
CA GLY A 70 15.66 -23.47 23.78
C GLY A 70 17.11 -22.96 23.87
N ILE A 71 17.64 -22.34 22.81
CA ILE A 71 18.98 -21.74 22.81
C ILE A 71 18.96 -20.45 23.65
N LEU A 72 19.35 -20.57 24.92
CA LEU A 72 19.27 -19.55 25.97
C LEU A 72 19.96 -18.21 25.61
N LEU A 73 20.98 -18.23 24.76
CA LEU A 73 21.72 -17.03 24.32
C LEU A 73 21.00 -16.20 23.25
N VAL A 74 19.99 -16.75 22.57
CA VAL A 74 19.36 -16.14 21.38
C VAL A 74 17.85 -15.87 21.55
N GLY A 75 17.19 -16.51 22.52
CA GLY A 75 15.73 -16.42 22.74
C GLY A 75 15.19 -14.98 22.81
N GLY A 76 15.72 -14.13 23.69
CA GLY A 76 15.24 -12.74 23.83
C GLY A 76 15.37 -11.90 22.55
N LEU A 77 16.40 -12.15 21.73
CA LEU A 77 16.56 -11.47 20.44
C LEU A 77 15.65 -12.07 19.35
N ALA A 78 15.36 -13.37 19.42
CA ALA A 78 14.44 -14.05 18.52
C ALA A 78 13.01 -13.55 18.73
N THR A 79 12.61 -13.32 19.97
CA THR A 79 11.32 -12.69 20.30
C THR A 79 11.24 -11.26 19.74
N GLU A 80 12.26 -10.42 19.95
CA GLU A 80 12.30 -9.06 19.39
C GLU A 80 12.15 -9.05 17.85
N LEU A 81 12.91 -9.90 17.15
CA LEU A 81 12.84 -9.99 15.69
C LEU A 81 11.48 -10.53 15.21
N SER A 82 10.92 -11.52 15.91
CA SER A 82 9.59 -12.04 15.63
C SER A 82 8.51 -10.96 15.75
N ASP A 83 8.62 -10.08 16.74
CA ASP A 83 7.72 -8.92 16.91
C ASP A 83 7.87 -7.91 15.76
N ILE A 84 9.11 -7.62 15.35
CA ILE A 84 9.38 -6.72 14.22
C ILE A 84 8.77 -7.28 12.94
N PHE A 85 8.99 -8.57 12.65
CA PHE A 85 8.40 -9.21 11.47
C PHE A 85 6.88 -9.29 11.57
N THR A 86 6.31 -9.52 12.76
CA THR A 86 4.86 -9.49 12.96
C THR A 86 4.26 -8.13 12.62
N ARG A 87 4.91 -7.05 13.06
CA ARG A 87 4.51 -5.68 12.68
C ARG A 87 4.62 -5.48 11.18
N ALA A 88 5.76 -5.86 10.57
CA ALA A 88 5.98 -5.78 9.13
C ALA A 88 4.87 -6.49 8.35
N ILE A 89 4.54 -7.73 8.74
CA ILE A 89 3.47 -8.55 8.14
C ILE A 89 2.13 -7.86 8.25
N ASN A 90 1.75 -7.36 9.43
CA ASN A 90 0.48 -6.68 9.61
C ASN A 90 0.36 -5.42 8.74
N TYR A 91 1.44 -4.64 8.65
CA TYR A 91 1.47 -3.43 7.85
C TYR A 91 1.44 -3.70 6.34
N LEU A 92 2.25 -4.66 5.87
CA LEU A 92 2.24 -5.09 4.47
C LEU A 92 0.90 -5.69 4.06
N THR A 93 0.27 -6.46 4.95
CA THR A 93 -1.06 -7.01 4.72
C THR A 93 -2.10 -5.89 4.57
N PHE A 94 -2.10 -4.93 5.50
CA PHE A 94 -3.00 -3.79 5.42
C PHE A 94 -2.80 -2.97 4.13
N ALA A 95 -1.54 -2.70 3.77
CA ALA A 95 -1.18 -1.99 2.56
C ALA A 95 -1.68 -2.70 1.29
N ASN A 96 -1.40 -3.99 1.17
CA ASN A 96 -1.86 -4.83 0.06
C ASN A 96 -3.39 -4.80 -0.06
N ILE A 97 -4.13 -4.87 1.05
CA ILE A 97 -5.60 -4.79 1.01
C ILE A 97 -6.06 -3.43 0.48
N VAL A 98 -5.47 -2.33 0.97
CA VAL A 98 -5.83 -0.98 0.53
C VAL A 98 -5.56 -0.79 -0.97
N ILE A 99 -4.41 -1.23 -1.46
CA ILE A 99 -4.04 -1.13 -2.87
C ILE A 99 -4.93 -2.04 -3.73
N ALA A 100 -5.18 -3.28 -3.30
CA ALA A 100 -6.07 -4.20 -4.00
C ALA A 100 -7.49 -3.63 -4.14
N VAL A 101 -8.03 -2.98 -3.11
CA VAL A 101 -9.32 -2.29 -3.18
C VAL A 101 -9.29 -1.18 -4.23
N GLN A 102 -8.20 -0.40 -4.31
CA GLN A 102 -8.06 0.64 -5.34
C GLN A 102 -7.96 0.07 -6.75
N ILE A 103 -7.20 -1.02 -6.94
CA ILE A 103 -7.14 -1.75 -8.21
C ILE A 103 -8.54 -2.19 -8.62
N ILE A 104 -9.32 -2.79 -7.71
CA ILE A 104 -10.69 -3.22 -7.99
C ILE A 104 -11.56 -2.02 -8.38
N LEU A 105 -11.53 -0.92 -7.63
CA LEU A 105 -12.33 0.28 -7.92
C LEU A 105 -11.98 0.88 -9.29
N ILE A 106 -10.70 0.97 -9.64
CA ILE A 106 -10.26 1.48 -10.94
C ILE A 106 -10.60 0.48 -12.04
N ASN A 107 -10.47 -0.82 -11.81
CA ASN A 107 -10.82 -1.82 -12.80
C ASN A 107 -12.34 -1.85 -13.06
N MET A 108 -13.17 -1.56 -12.04
CA MET A 108 -14.60 -1.34 -12.23
C MET A 108 -14.89 -0.19 -13.19
N SER A 109 -14.05 0.87 -13.23
CA SER A 109 -14.22 1.98 -14.17
C SER A 109 -14.13 1.57 -15.65
N LYS A 110 -13.54 0.39 -15.96
CA LYS A 110 -13.56 -0.19 -17.31
C LYS A 110 -14.95 -0.65 -17.73
N SER A 111 -15.85 -0.91 -16.78
CA SER A 111 -17.21 -1.35 -17.04
C SER A 111 -17.95 -0.35 -17.93
N LEU A 112 -18.65 -0.87 -18.93
CA LEU A 112 -19.48 -0.09 -19.83
C LEU A 112 -20.52 0.75 -19.06
N LEU A 113 -21.06 0.20 -17.97
CA LEU A 113 -22.04 0.90 -17.14
C LEU A 113 -21.45 2.18 -16.54
N LEU A 114 -20.24 2.12 -15.98
CA LEU A 114 -19.56 3.28 -15.39
C LEU A 114 -19.07 4.29 -16.44
N LYS A 115 -18.87 3.85 -17.69
CA LYS A 115 -18.53 4.74 -18.82
C LYS A 115 -19.75 5.50 -19.35
N LEU A 116 -20.92 4.87 -19.38
CA LEU A 116 -22.16 5.46 -19.89
C LEU A 116 -22.92 6.29 -18.84
N LEU A 117 -22.72 5.99 -17.55
CA LEU A 117 -23.38 6.67 -16.44
C LEU A 117 -23.27 8.22 -16.50
N PRO A 118 -22.08 8.80 -16.74
CA PRO A 118 -21.96 10.26 -16.80
C PRO A 118 -22.67 10.83 -18.04
N ALA A 119 -22.69 10.13 -19.18
CA ALA A 119 -23.44 10.57 -20.35
C ALA A 119 -24.96 10.59 -20.08
N PHE A 120 -25.47 9.58 -19.37
CA PHE A 120 -26.87 9.54 -18.94
C PHE A 120 -27.21 10.72 -18.01
N PHE A 121 -26.35 11.02 -17.03
CA PHE A 121 -26.58 12.17 -16.15
C PHE A 121 -26.44 13.51 -16.87
N LEU A 122 -25.56 13.61 -17.86
CA LEU A 122 -25.45 14.79 -18.72
C LEU A 122 -26.76 15.06 -19.48
N ILE A 123 -27.39 14.02 -20.03
CA ILE A 123 -28.72 14.13 -20.65
C ILE A 123 -29.78 14.53 -19.60
N GLY A 124 -29.70 13.97 -18.40
CA GLY A 124 -30.58 14.30 -17.27
C GLY A 124 -30.59 15.79 -16.88
N ILE A 125 -29.52 16.53 -17.17
CA ILE A 125 -29.43 17.98 -16.88
C ILE A 125 -30.43 18.80 -17.70
N PHE A 126 -30.84 18.32 -18.88
CA PHE A 126 -31.80 19.03 -19.74
C PHE A 126 -33.25 18.96 -19.22
N PHE A 127 -33.55 18.05 -18.29
CA PHE A 127 -34.87 17.97 -17.66
C PHE A 127 -34.92 18.82 -16.39
N GLU A 128 -35.73 19.89 -16.39
CA GLU A 128 -35.78 20.86 -15.28
C GLU A 128 -36.08 20.23 -13.91
N LYS A 129 -36.97 19.22 -13.88
CA LYS A 129 -37.35 18.50 -12.65
C LYS A 129 -36.17 17.75 -12.02
N PHE A 130 -35.23 17.23 -12.82
CA PHE A 130 -34.14 16.37 -12.35
C PHE A 130 -32.77 17.04 -12.39
N LYS A 131 -32.66 18.23 -12.96
CA LYS A 131 -31.41 18.96 -13.19
C LYS A 131 -30.45 18.97 -12.00
N LYS A 132 -30.94 19.30 -10.79
CA LYS A 132 -30.10 19.36 -9.58
C LYS A 132 -29.56 17.99 -9.17
N VAL A 133 -30.37 16.95 -9.30
CA VAL A 133 -29.99 15.57 -8.95
C VAL A 133 -29.03 15.02 -10.00
N ALA A 134 -29.36 15.19 -11.29
CA ALA A 134 -28.52 14.79 -12.41
C ALA A 134 -27.12 15.43 -12.34
N LEU A 135 -27.03 16.72 -11.99
CA LEU A 135 -25.76 17.42 -11.81
C LEU A 135 -24.91 16.83 -10.67
N LYS A 136 -25.52 16.55 -9.51
CA LYS A 136 -24.82 15.93 -8.37
C LYS A 136 -24.30 14.55 -8.73
N LEU A 137 -25.13 13.75 -9.40
CA LEU A 137 -24.78 12.42 -9.83
C LEU A 137 -23.71 12.44 -10.93
N LEU A 138 -23.73 13.44 -11.82
CA LEU A 138 -22.68 13.65 -12.83
C LEU A 138 -21.33 13.94 -12.17
N ILE A 139 -21.30 14.82 -11.16
CA ILE A 139 -20.08 15.13 -10.39
C ILE A 139 -19.55 13.87 -9.70
N ILE A 140 -20.40 13.09 -9.06
CA ILE A 140 -20.00 11.82 -8.43
C ILE A 140 -19.46 10.85 -9.49
N ALA A 141 -20.11 10.75 -10.65
CA ALA A 141 -19.66 9.89 -11.73
C ALA A 141 -18.26 10.30 -12.23
N PHE A 142 -17.99 11.59 -12.36
CA PHE A 142 -16.66 12.11 -12.73
C PHE A 142 -15.58 11.88 -11.68
N LEU A 143 -15.94 11.96 -10.39
CA LEU A 143 -15.02 11.61 -9.30
C LEU A 143 -14.59 10.14 -9.34
N ILE A 144 -15.49 9.25 -9.77
CA ILE A 144 -15.21 7.82 -9.92
C ILE A 144 -14.44 7.56 -11.22
N ASN A 145 -14.97 8.00 -12.36
CA ASN A 145 -14.40 7.79 -13.70
C ASN A 145 -14.44 9.10 -14.52
N PRO A 146 -13.30 9.67 -14.95
CA PRO A 146 -11.92 9.21 -14.82
C PRO A 146 -11.22 9.59 -13.49
N GLY A 147 -11.94 10.16 -12.52
CA GLY A 147 -11.33 10.79 -11.36
C GLY A 147 -10.38 9.90 -10.55
N LEU A 148 -10.75 8.65 -10.24
CA LEU A 148 -9.86 7.74 -9.51
C LEU A 148 -8.58 7.44 -10.28
N SER A 149 -8.67 7.31 -11.61
CA SER A 149 -7.49 7.08 -12.45
C SER A 149 -6.59 8.31 -12.54
N LEU A 150 -7.17 9.53 -12.59
CA LEU A 150 -6.40 10.77 -12.49
C LEU A 150 -5.63 10.85 -11.18
N TYR A 151 -6.31 10.51 -10.08
CA TYR A 151 -5.72 10.52 -8.76
C TYR A 151 -4.50 9.59 -8.66
N VAL A 152 -4.65 8.33 -9.09
CA VAL A 152 -3.58 7.34 -8.99
C VAL A 152 -2.41 7.66 -9.93
N ASN A 153 -2.67 8.13 -11.15
CA ASN A 153 -1.59 8.62 -12.01
C ASN A 153 -0.88 9.85 -11.41
N GLY A 154 -1.62 10.69 -10.68
CA GLY A 154 -1.04 11.79 -9.91
C GLY A 154 -0.10 11.29 -8.80
N ILE A 155 -0.51 10.24 -8.07
CA ILE A 155 0.38 9.59 -7.09
C ILE A 155 1.62 9.03 -7.78
N HIS A 156 1.46 8.32 -8.90
CA HIS A 156 2.58 7.75 -9.66
C HIS A 156 3.61 8.83 -9.97
N TYR A 157 3.16 9.96 -10.55
CA TYR A 157 4.01 11.09 -10.86
C TYR A 157 4.69 11.71 -9.63
N VAL A 158 3.97 11.86 -8.51
CA VAL A 158 4.56 12.37 -7.25
C VAL A 158 5.57 11.38 -6.68
N SER A 159 5.29 10.09 -6.76
CA SER A 159 6.16 9.01 -6.30
C SER A 159 7.47 9.00 -7.06
N ASP A 160 7.42 9.17 -8.39
CA ASP A 160 8.61 9.21 -9.25
C ASP A 160 9.48 10.43 -8.95
N ILE A 161 8.86 11.62 -8.80
CA ILE A 161 9.60 12.86 -8.53
C ILE A 161 10.23 12.86 -7.14
N MET A 162 9.53 12.31 -6.16
CA MET A 162 9.97 12.30 -4.77
C MET A 162 10.77 11.03 -4.42
N GLU A 163 11.00 10.15 -5.40
CA GLU A 163 11.67 8.85 -5.23
C GLU A 163 11.12 8.08 -4.01
N LEU A 164 9.79 8.05 -3.86
CA LEU A 164 9.15 7.41 -2.72
C LEU A 164 9.24 5.89 -2.86
N ASP A 165 9.89 5.24 -1.89
CA ASP A 165 9.83 3.79 -1.77
C ASP A 165 8.47 3.35 -1.22
N LEU A 166 7.75 2.57 -2.03
CA LEU A 166 6.43 2.00 -1.73
C LEU A 166 6.46 0.49 -1.48
N GLY A 167 7.64 -0.08 -1.21
CA GLY A 167 7.78 -1.49 -0.84
C GLY A 167 8.94 -2.20 -1.53
N SER A 168 9.46 -1.62 -2.61
CA SER A 168 10.59 -2.13 -3.38
C SER A 168 11.85 -2.31 -2.53
N SER A 169 12.27 -1.29 -1.76
CA SER A 169 13.49 -1.40 -0.95
C SER A 169 13.31 -2.33 0.25
N LEU A 170 12.09 -2.43 0.78
CA LEU A 170 11.77 -3.42 1.80
C LEU A 170 11.86 -4.85 1.24
N HIS A 171 11.30 -5.10 0.04
CA HIS A 171 11.41 -6.38 -0.64
C HIS A 171 12.89 -6.75 -0.90
N GLU A 172 13.67 -5.83 -1.46
CA GLU A 172 15.10 -6.04 -1.72
C GLU A 172 15.89 -6.34 -0.43
N HIS A 173 15.64 -5.58 0.64
CA HIS A 173 16.33 -5.77 1.91
C HIS A 173 15.97 -7.10 2.57
N LEU A 174 14.69 -7.49 2.55
CA LEU A 174 14.24 -8.80 3.02
C LEU A 174 14.86 -9.95 2.19
N SER A 175 14.95 -9.78 0.87
CA SER A 175 15.57 -10.74 -0.04
C SER A 175 17.06 -10.90 0.26
N SER A 176 17.75 -9.78 0.48
CA SER A 176 19.17 -9.75 0.88
C SER A 176 19.40 -10.49 2.20
N ILE A 177 18.56 -10.23 3.22
CA ILE A 177 18.63 -10.93 4.50
C ILE A 177 18.46 -12.44 4.32
N LYS A 178 17.43 -12.86 3.58
CA LYS A 178 17.17 -14.29 3.29
C LYS A 178 18.36 -14.94 2.60
N ASN A 179 18.87 -14.32 1.54
CA ASN A 179 19.99 -14.86 0.75
C ASN A 179 21.26 -15.00 1.60
N LYS A 180 21.59 -13.99 2.41
CA LYS A 180 22.73 -14.04 3.33
C LYS A 180 22.57 -15.13 4.39
N TYR A 181 21.37 -15.25 4.98
CA TYR A 181 21.05 -16.30 5.94
C TYR A 181 21.20 -17.70 5.33
N GLU A 182 20.65 -17.95 4.14
CA GLU A 182 20.75 -19.24 3.46
C GLU A 182 22.19 -19.60 3.09
N ALA A 183 22.98 -18.62 2.60
CA ALA A 183 24.38 -18.82 2.28
C ALA A 183 25.19 -19.21 3.54
N LYS A 184 24.98 -18.49 4.64
CA LYS A 184 25.65 -18.76 5.92
C LYS A 184 25.24 -20.13 6.48
N ARG A 185 23.95 -20.47 6.42
CA ARG A 185 23.42 -21.79 6.84
C ARG A 185 24.05 -22.93 6.03
N LYS A 186 24.16 -22.80 4.71
CA LYS A 186 24.82 -23.78 3.84
C LYS A 186 26.31 -23.95 4.21
N HIS A 187 27.01 -22.84 4.43
CA HIS A 187 28.42 -22.86 4.85
C HIS A 187 28.59 -23.58 6.19
N ILE A 188 27.78 -23.27 7.20
CA ILE A 188 27.81 -23.94 8.51
C ILE A 188 27.51 -25.44 8.37
N LYS A 189 26.50 -25.81 7.58
CA LYS A 189 26.16 -27.22 7.33
C LYS A 189 27.34 -27.97 6.71
N SER A 190 28.00 -27.39 5.71
CA SER A 190 29.19 -27.99 5.09
C SER A 190 30.37 -28.14 6.07
N LYS A 191 30.57 -27.15 6.97
CA LYS A 191 31.58 -27.21 8.03
C LYS A 191 31.26 -28.32 9.04
N GLN A 192 30.00 -28.51 9.39
CA GLN A 192 29.55 -29.59 10.27
C GLN A 192 29.69 -30.97 9.63
N GLU A 193 29.35 -31.11 8.35
CA GLU A 193 29.54 -32.36 7.59
C GLU A 193 31.02 -32.73 7.47
N ALA A 194 31.88 -31.79 7.08
CA ALA A 194 33.33 -31.99 7.02
C ALA A 194 33.94 -32.32 8.39
N ARG A 195 33.42 -31.73 9.48
CA ARG A 195 33.84 -32.08 10.85
C ARG A 195 33.41 -33.50 11.22
N LYS A 196 32.17 -33.91 10.91
CA LYS A 196 31.68 -35.27 11.16
C LYS A 196 32.50 -36.31 10.39
N GLU A 197 32.84 -36.02 9.14
CA GLU A 197 33.72 -36.88 8.33
C GLU A 197 35.12 -36.99 8.95
N ARG A 198 35.74 -35.86 9.34
CA ARG A 198 37.05 -35.87 10.02
C ARG A 198 37.02 -36.59 11.37
N GLN A 199 35.94 -36.51 12.13
CA GLN A 199 35.78 -37.25 13.38
C GLN A 199 35.62 -38.76 13.12
N LEU A 200 34.87 -39.14 12.08
CA LEU A 200 34.73 -40.53 11.66
C LEU A 200 36.04 -41.11 11.14
N GLU A 201 36.84 -40.34 10.41
CA GLU A 201 38.18 -40.73 9.94
C GLU A 201 39.15 -40.91 11.10
N LYS A 202 39.25 -39.92 12.01
CA LYS A 202 40.09 -40.03 13.22
C LYS A 202 39.69 -41.21 14.11
N ALA A 203 38.40 -41.53 14.20
CA ALA A 203 37.91 -42.68 14.94
C ALA A 203 38.28 -44.02 14.26
N LYS A 204 38.31 -44.06 12.92
CA LYS A 204 38.78 -45.21 12.14
C LYS A 204 40.31 -45.40 12.26
N GLU A 205 41.08 -44.31 12.26
CA GLU A 205 42.55 -44.32 12.39
C GLU A 205 43.03 -44.78 13.77
N LYS A 206 42.31 -44.43 14.85
CA LYS A 206 42.63 -44.87 16.24
C LYS A 206 42.32 -46.36 16.54
N GLY A 207 42.07 -47.18 15.53
CA GLY A 207 42.01 -48.65 15.69
C GLY A 207 40.73 -49.21 16.30
N HIS A 208 39.66 -48.42 16.43
CA HIS A 208 38.36 -48.89 16.92
C HIS A 208 37.59 -49.71 15.86
N LYS A 209 38.12 -50.88 15.48
CA LYS A 209 37.48 -51.81 14.52
C LYS A 209 36.27 -52.57 15.07
N ARG A 210 35.99 -52.48 16.38
CA ARG A 210 34.80 -53.07 17.01
C ARG A 210 34.29 -52.22 18.19
N ILE A 211 33.72 -51.05 17.88
CA ILE A 211 32.77 -50.44 18.83
C ILE A 211 31.47 -51.22 18.69
N GLY A 212 31.21 -52.10 19.66
CA GLY A 212 29.95 -52.84 19.73
C GLY A 212 28.78 -51.87 19.63
N ILE A 213 27.79 -52.24 18.83
CA ILE A 213 26.65 -51.40 18.44
C ILE A 213 25.94 -50.78 19.66
N PHE A 214 25.99 -51.46 20.82
CA PHE A 214 25.45 -50.98 22.09
C PHE A 214 26.26 -49.85 22.76
N LYS A 215 27.60 -49.91 22.74
CA LYS A 215 28.45 -48.84 23.30
C LYS A 215 28.45 -47.57 22.43
N LYS A 216 28.15 -47.75 21.14
CA LYS A 216 27.94 -46.67 20.16
C LYS A 216 26.62 -45.92 20.37
N VAL A 217 25.70 -46.44 21.17
CA VAL A 217 24.45 -45.75 21.55
C VAL A 217 24.63 -45.07 22.89
N GLU A 218 25.33 -45.69 23.84
CA GLU A 218 25.56 -45.13 25.18
C GLU A 218 26.57 -43.96 25.16
N ASP A 219 27.77 -44.14 24.60
CA ASP A 219 28.76 -43.05 24.48
C ASP A 219 28.32 -41.98 23.47
N ALA A 220 27.51 -42.34 22.47
CA ALA A 220 26.96 -41.36 21.54
C ALA A 220 25.70 -40.66 22.06
N VAL A 221 25.21 -41.00 23.25
CA VAL A 221 24.12 -40.29 23.93
C VAL A 221 24.68 -39.46 25.09
N VAL A 222 25.73 -39.91 25.78
CA VAL A 222 26.31 -39.19 26.92
C VAL A 222 27.25 -38.04 26.48
N ASP A 223 28.10 -38.24 25.47
CA ASP A 223 28.99 -37.16 24.95
C ASP A 223 28.35 -36.29 23.85
N LYS A 224 27.14 -36.63 23.37
CA LYS A 224 26.42 -35.81 22.37
C LYS A 224 25.57 -34.70 22.96
N VAL A 225 25.36 -34.66 24.27
CA VAL A 225 24.41 -33.70 24.87
C VAL A 225 25.10 -32.40 25.28
N GLU A 226 26.41 -32.39 25.56
CA GLU A 226 27.12 -31.19 25.99
C GLU A 226 27.94 -30.51 24.86
N ASP A 227 28.74 -31.24 24.07
CA ASP A 227 29.60 -30.57 23.06
C ASP A 227 28.91 -30.35 21.69
N VAL A 228 27.88 -31.14 21.35
CA VAL A 228 27.13 -30.96 20.09
C VAL A 228 26.01 -29.93 20.25
N SER A 229 25.51 -29.71 21.48
CA SER A 229 24.47 -28.70 21.75
C SER A 229 25.04 -27.28 21.74
N VAL A 230 26.26 -27.10 22.29
CA VAL A 230 26.95 -25.79 22.33
C VAL A 230 27.35 -25.32 20.91
N ASP A 231 27.84 -26.23 20.06
CA ASP A 231 28.44 -25.89 18.74
C ASP A 231 27.37 -25.78 17.62
N VAL A 232 26.23 -26.48 17.75
CA VAL A 232 25.02 -26.21 16.93
C VAL A 232 24.42 -24.86 17.30
N GLY A 233 24.47 -24.48 18.58
CA GLY A 233 24.08 -23.16 19.08
C GLY A 233 24.93 -22.03 18.51
N GLU A 234 26.26 -22.19 18.45
CA GLU A 234 27.17 -21.19 17.86
C GLU A 234 26.95 -21.00 16.35
N GLY A 235 26.79 -22.09 15.58
CA GLY A 235 26.47 -22.01 14.15
C GLY A 235 25.12 -21.32 13.90
N PHE A 236 24.09 -21.63 14.68
CA PHE A 236 22.82 -20.93 14.60
C PHE A 236 22.91 -19.46 15.02
N SER A 237 23.73 -19.15 16.02
CA SER A 237 23.99 -17.78 16.49
C SER A 237 24.62 -16.92 15.40
N GLU A 238 25.63 -17.43 14.67
CA GLU A 238 26.27 -16.70 13.56
C GLU A 238 25.31 -16.43 12.37
N ALA A 239 24.42 -17.38 12.06
CA ALA A 239 23.41 -17.16 11.03
C ALA A 239 22.32 -16.17 11.50
N PHE A 240 22.01 -16.20 12.79
CA PHE A 240 21.05 -15.31 13.41
C PHE A 240 21.58 -13.88 13.58
N GLU A 241 22.88 -13.69 13.69
CA GLU A 241 23.52 -12.38 13.73
C GLU A 241 23.24 -11.57 12.45
N ILE A 242 23.09 -12.23 11.29
CA ILE A 242 22.68 -11.59 10.03
C ILE A 242 21.26 -10.98 10.14
N LEU A 243 20.34 -11.68 10.82
CA LEU A 243 18.99 -11.17 11.08
C LEU A 243 19.02 -9.99 12.03
N LYS A 244 19.90 -10.04 13.03
CA LYS A 244 20.11 -8.96 14.02
C LYS A 244 20.68 -7.70 13.37
N GLU A 245 21.71 -7.82 12.53
CA GLU A 245 22.30 -6.69 11.80
C GLU A 245 21.27 -6.02 10.87
N GLY A 246 20.41 -6.82 10.25
CA GLY A 246 19.34 -6.33 9.38
C GLY A 246 18.22 -5.58 10.11
N LYS A 247 18.08 -5.73 11.44
CA LYS A 247 16.88 -5.30 12.18
C LYS A 247 16.62 -3.79 12.16
N LYS A 248 17.68 -2.98 12.29
CA LYS A 248 17.56 -1.52 12.36
C LYS A 248 17.14 -0.94 11.02
N GLU A 249 17.75 -1.41 9.94
CA GLU A 249 17.42 -0.97 8.59
C GLU A 249 16.03 -1.48 8.18
N LEU A 250 15.68 -2.71 8.55
CA LEU A 250 14.35 -3.26 8.32
C LEU A 250 13.26 -2.42 9.03
N MET A 251 13.46 -2.05 10.29
CA MET A 251 12.53 -1.18 11.01
C MET A 251 12.39 0.19 10.33
N LYS A 252 13.50 0.78 9.89
CA LYS A 252 13.50 2.07 9.17
C LYS A 252 12.72 1.97 7.85
N LEU A 253 12.94 0.91 7.07
CA LEU A 253 12.23 0.66 5.81
C LEU A 253 10.73 0.46 6.04
N ILE A 254 10.35 -0.30 7.08
CA ILE A 254 8.94 -0.50 7.45
C ILE A 254 8.28 0.84 7.81
N ILE A 255 8.94 1.67 8.64
CA ILE A 255 8.40 2.97 9.04
C ILE A 255 8.28 3.92 7.84
N ASN A 256 9.30 3.95 6.97
CA ASN A 256 9.30 4.80 5.78
C ASN A 256 8.16 4.40 4.83
N MET A 257 8.04 3.11 4.53
CA MET A 257 6.96 2.56 3.71
C MET A 257 5.59 2.91 4.31
N ILE A 258 5.36 2.67 5.61
CA ILE A 258 4.07 2.99 6.26
C ILE A 258 3.75 4.49 6.18
N SER A 259 4.74 5.34 6.42
CA SER A 259 4.56 6.79 6.35
C SER A 259 4.14 7.21 4.94
N ASN A 260 4.84 6.70 3.93
CA ASN A 260 4.52 6.93 2.52
C ASN A 260 3.11 6.43 2.18
N LEU A 261 2.72 5.26 2.67
CA LEU A 261 1.39 4.70 2.42
C LEU A 261 0.27 5.46 3.11
N ILE A 262 0.46 5.91 4.35
CA ILE A 262 -0.53 6.75 5.03
C ILE A 262 -0.69 8.06 4.27
N VAL A 263 0.42 8.68 3.86
CA VAL A 263 0.38 9.93 3.09
C VAL A 263 -0.34 9.71 1.76
N LEU A 264 0.10 8.74 0.96
CA LEU A 264 -0.37 8.54 -0.41
C LEU A 264 -1.74 7.87 -0.51
N PHE A 265 -2.12 7.00 0.43
CA PHE A 265 -3.35 6.21 0.31
C PHE A 265 -4.39 6.50 1.40
N LEU A 266 -4.10 7.40 2.35
CA LEU A 266 -5.08 7.89 3.33
C LEU A 266 -5.26 9.40 3.27
N ILE A 267 -4.17 10.17 3.36
CA ILE A 267 -4.23 11.64 3.41
C ILE A 267 -4.51 12.24 2.03
N LEU A 268 -3.74 11.82 1.03
CA LEU A 268 -3.81 12.36 -0.32
C LEU A 268 -5.12 12.06 -1.06
N PRO A 269 -5.79 10.90 -0.89
CA PRO A 269 -7.10 10.67 -1.49
C PRO A 269 -8.15 11.60 -0.90
N LEU A 270 -8.13 11.83 0.42
CA LEU A 270 -9.05 12.77 1.07
C LEU A 270 -8.85 14.19 0.54
N LEU A 271 -7.59 14.61 0.39
CA LEU A 271 -7.26 15.90 -0.20
C LEU A 271 -7.73 16.00 -1.66
N TYR A 272 -7.53 14.94 -2.45
CA TYR A 272 -7.99 14.85 -3.83
C TYR A 272 -9.52 14.98 -3.93
N PHE A 273 -10.27 14.20 -3.15
CA PHE A 273 -11.74 14.27 -3.13
C PHE A 273 -12.22 15.66 -2.70
N TYR A 274 -11.56 16.28 -1.72
CA TYR A 274 -11.87 17.64 -1.29
C TYR A 274 -11.64 18.67 -2.40
N LEU A 275 -10.46 18.67 -3.02
CA LEU A 275 -10.09 19.61 -4.09
C LEU A 275 -10.96 19.42 -5.33
N MET A 276 -11.16 18.18 -5.77
CA MET A 276 -12.01 17.90 -6.93
C MET A 276 -13.47 18.22 -6.65
N SER A 277 -13.99 17.92 -5.47
CA SER A 277 -15.35 18.34 -5.09
C SER A 277 -15.49 19.86 -5.10
N PHE A 278 -14.49 20.60 -4.61
CA PHE A 278 -14.47 22.06 -4.65
C PHE A 278 -14.41 22.60 -6.09
N LEU A 279 -13.49 22.08 -6.92
CA LEU A 279 -13.35 22.46 -8.33
C LEU A 279 -14.63 22.18 -9.10
N LEU A 280 -15.18 20.97 -8.99
CA LEU A 280 -16.43 20.60 -9.65
C LEU A 280 -17.59 21.49 -9.16
N LYS A 281 -17.72 21.78 -7.86
CA LYS A 281 -18.75 22.71 -7.36
C LYS A 281 -18.59 24.13 -7.93
N LYS A 282 -17.37 24.60 -8.12
CA LYS A 282 -17.06 25.92 -8.71
C LYS A 282 -17.37 25.95 -10.21
N PHE A 283 -16.92 24.94 -10.96
CA PHE A 283 -17.14 24.85 -12.42
C PHE A 283 -18.59 24.60 -12.79
N PHE A 284 -19.32 23.80 -12.00
CA PHE A 284 -20.72 23.49 -12.28
C PHE A 284 -21.69 24.53 -11.71
N HIS A 285 -21.20 25.70 -11.25
CA HIS A 285 -21.95 26.78 -10.59
C HIS A 285 -23.17 26.25 -9.86
N PHE A 286 -23.00 25.93 -8.57
CA PHE A 286 -24.11 25.60 -7.64
C PHE A 286 -25.01 26.84 -7.38
N SER A 287 -25.40 27.54 -8.46
CA SER A 287 -26.41 28.58 -8.59
C SER A 287 -27.77 28.18 -8.01
N GLY A 288 -27.99 26.88 -7.78
CA GLY A 288 -29.15 26.37 -7.06
C GLY A 288 -29.11 26.54 -5.54
N LEU A 289 -27.95 26.82 -4.93
CA LEU A 289 -27.81 27.16 -3.49
C LEU A 289 -27.67 28.66 -3.28
N THR A 290 -26.99 29.39 -4.17
CA THR A 290 -26.92 30.86 -4.07
C THR A 290 -28.29 31.49 -4.28
N LYS A 291 -29.11 30.99 -5.21
CA LYS A 291 -30.51 31.45 -5.34
C LYS A 291 -31.39 31.15 -4.13
N ILE A 292 -31.12 30.10 -3.36
CA ILE A 292 -31.86 29.82 -2.11
C ILE A 292 -31.42 30.79 -1.01
N LYS A 293 -30.11 31.09 -0.94
CA LYS A 293 -29.56 32.05 0.03
C LYS A 293 -30.01 33.49 -0.28
N GLU A 294 -30.00 33.87 -1.56
CA GLU A 294 -30.49 35.15 -2.07
C GLU A 294 -32.01 35.28 -1.89
N ALA A 295 -32.80 34.23 -2.18
CA ALA A 295 -34.25 34.26 -1.96
C ALA A 295 -34.62 34.29 -0.46
N GLN A 296 -33.84 33.63 0.41
CA GLN A 296 -34.03 33.74 1.85
C GLN A 296 -33.65 35.12 2.39
N GLU A 297 -32.55 35.72 1.91
CA GLU A 297 -32.18 37.10 2.27
C GLU A 297 -33.19 38.12 1.76
N GLU A 298 -33.73 37.94 0.55
CA GLU A 298 -34.76 38.83 -0.01
C GLU A 298 -36.08 38.72 0.74
N ASN A 299 -36.48 37.50 1.13
CA ASN A 299 -37.67 37.27 1.97
C ASN A 299 -37.50 37.82 3.39
N LEU A 300 -36.30 37.69 3.99
CA LEU A 300 -36.00 38.28 5.30
C LEU A 300 -35.98 39.82 5.25
N LYS A 301 -35.47 40.41 4.17
CA LYS A 301 -35.53 41.86 3.94
C LYS A 301 -36.97 42.35 3.74
N LYS A 302 -37.79 41.63 2.98
CA LYS A 302 -39.23 41.95 2.84
C LYS A 302 -39.96 41.87 4.18
N LEU A 303 -39.73 40.80 4.94
CA LEU A 303 -40.33 40.64 6.27
C LEU A 303 -39.90 41.76 7.24
N SER A 304 -38.64 42.16 7.21
CA SER A 304 -38.13 43.28 8.00
C SER A 304 -38.77 44.61 7.62
N ASN A 305 -38.96 44.86 6.32
CA ASN A 305 -39.57 46.10 5.83
C ASN A 305 -41.08 46.16 6.14
N ASP A 306 -41.78 45.02 6.08
CA ASP A 306 -43.21 44.92 6.44
C ASP A 306 -43.44 45.10 7.94
N LEU A 307 -42.47 44.71 8.78
CA LEU A 307 -42.52 44.94 10.22
C LEU A 307 -42.25 46.41 10.60
N THR A 308 -41.41 47.12 9.86
CA THR A 308 -41.11 48.55 10.10
C THR A 308 -42.16 49.50 9.52
N ASN A 309 -42.94 49.08 8.51
CA ASN A 309 -43.96 49.92 7.87
C ASN A 309 -45.36 49.77 8.51
N ASN A 310 -45.55 48.81 9.44
CA ASN A 310 -46.81 48.57 10.15
C ASN A 310 -46.74 48.93 11.66
N SER A 311 -45.73 49.69 12.07
CA SER A 311 -45.56 50.29 13.40
C SER A 311 -45.67 51.80 13.33
#